data_AF-A0A938BJX5-F1
#
_entry.id   AF-A0A938BJX5-F1
#
_cell.length_a   1.000
_cell.length_b   1.000
_cell.length_c   1.000
_cell.angle_alpha   90.00
_cell.angle_beta   90.00
_cell.angle_gamma   90.00
#
_symmetry.space_group_name_H-M   'P 1'
#
loop_
_entity.id
_entity.type
_entity.pdbx_description
1 polymer ?
#
loop_
_entity_poly.entity_id
_entity_poly.type
_entity_poly.pdbx_seq_one_letter_code
_entity_poly.pdbx_strand_id
1 'polypeptide(L)' 'MGIPPTGKPINVWLIVISRFVDGKIAEEWELPDALSMMQQIGLIPARP' A
#
# COMPACT_ATOMS: atom_id res chain seq x y z
N MET A 1 -6.74 -3.60 10.11
CA MET A 1 -7.95 -4.08 9.40
C MET A 1 -8.12 -5.57 9.65
N GLY A 2 -9.34 -6.04 9.93
CA GLY A 2 -9.64 -7.41 10.38
C GLY A 2 -9.69 -8.48 9.27
N ILE A 3 -8.77 -8.41 8.31
CA ILE A 3 -8.66 -9.43 7.25
C ILE A 3 -7.73 -10.55 7.75
N PRO A 4 -8.15 -11.82 7.74
CA PRO A 4 -7.27 -12.93 8.09
C PRO A 4 -6.01 -12.97 7.22
N PRO A 5 -4.86 -13.39 7.75
CA PRO A 5 -3.65 -13.57 6.94
C PRO A 5 -3.91 -14.52 5.78
N THR A 6 -3.61 -14.08 4.56
CA THR A 6 -3.82 -14.90 3.35
C THR A 6 -2.66 -15.87 3.09
N GLY A 7 -1.48 -15.61 3.68
CA GLY A 7 -0.24 -16.36 3.43
C GLY A 7 0.34 -16.19 2.03
N LYS A 8 -0.24 -15.33 1.18
CA LYS A 8 0.21 -15.11 -0.19
C LYS A 8 1.21 -13.95 -0.25
N PRO A 9 2.33 -14.08 -1.00
CA PRO A 9 3.14 -12.92 -1.33
C PRO A 9 2.34 -11.97 -2.21
N ILE A 10 2.55 -10.67 -2.02
CA ILE A 10 1.94 -9.61 -2.84
C ILE A 10 3.03 -8.65 -3.33
N ASN A 11 2.76 -7.97 -4.44
CA ASN A 11 3.59 -6.90 -4.96
C ASN A 11 2.72 -5.64 -5.11
N VAL A 12 3.16 -4.53 -4.50
CA VAL A 12 2.40 -3.28 -4.49
C VAL A 12 3.35 -2.15 -4.85
N TRP A 13 2.96 -1.35 -5.85
CA TRP A 13 3.61 -0.07 -6.14
C TRP A 13 3.09 1.00 -5.20
N LEU A 14 3.97 1.93 -4.82
CA LEU A 14 3.60 3.07 -4.01
C LEU A 14 4.38 4.31 -4.44
N ILE A 15 3.77 5.47 -4.22
CA ILE A 15 4.43 6.78 -4.27
C ILE A 15 4.56 7.30 -2.85
N VAL A 16 5.75 7.78 -2.50
CA VAL A 16 6.00 8.50 -1.24
C VAL A 16 6.32 9.94 -1.55
N ILE A 17 5.65 10.85 -0.83
CA ILE A 17 6.00 12.27 -0.82
C ILE A 17 6.45 12.62 0.60
N SER A 18 7.75 12.83 0.77
CA SER A 18 8.34 13.17 2.07
C SER A 18 8.74 14.65 2.11
N ARG A 19 8.34 15.35 3.17
CA ARG A 19 8.76 16.73 3.45
C ARG A 19 9.86 16.71 4.52
N PHE A 20 10.99 17.34 4.23
CA PHE A 20 12.14 17.38 5.14
C PHE A 20 12.26 18.73 5.85
N VAL A 21 12.63 18.70 7.13
CA VAL A 21 13.03 19.86 7.95
C VAL A 21 14.24 19.43 8.79
N ASP A 22 15.31 20.23 8.76
CA ASP A 22 16.57 19.95 9.48
C ASP A 22 17.14 18.54 9.22
N GLY A 23 17.07 18.10 7.96
CA GLY A 23 17.57 16.79 7.52
C GLY A 23 16.73 15.59 7.96
N LYS A 24 15.55 15.81 8.56
CA LYS A 24 14.62 14.76 9.00
C LYS A 24 13.29 14.84 8.25
N ILE A 25 12.63 13.71 8.06
CA ILE A 25 11.26 13.66 7.52
C ILE A 25 10.33 14.24 8.58
N ALA A 26 9.74 15.39 8.30
CA ALA A 26 8.75 16.04 9.15
C ALA A 26 7.33 15.58 8.83
N GLU A 27 7.10 15.08 7.62
CA GLU A 27 5.81 14.62 7.12
C GLU A 27 6.01 13.68 5.93
N GLU A 28 5.14 12.68 5.82
CA GLU A 28 5.16 11.69 4.76
C GLU A 28 3.74 11.36 4.30
N TRP A 29 3.54 11.36 2.98
CA TRP A 29 2.30 10.92 2.35
C TRP A 29 2.61 9.67 1.53
N GLU A 30 1.95 8.57 1.88
CA GLU A 30 2.04 7.30 1.16
C GLU A 30 0.79 7.10 0.31
N LEU A 31 0.99 6.85 -0.97
CA LEU A 31 -0.05 6.56 -1.94
C LEU A 31 0.23 5.17 -2.53
N PRO A 32 -0.14 4.09 -1.83
CA PRO A 32 -0.04 2.74 -2.38
C PRO A 32 -1.12 2.51 -3.43
N ASP A 33 -0.86 1.61 -4.37
CA ASP A 33 -1.91 1.03 -5.22
C ASP A 33 -2.80 0.09 -4.38
N ALA A 34 -3.69 0.72 -3.61
CA ALA A 34 -4.58 0.04 -2.69
C ALA A 34 -5.55 -0.90 -3.43
N LEU A 35 -5.93 -0.57 -4.66
CA LEU A 35 -6.83 -1.42 -5.45
C LEU A 35 -6.14 -2.74 -5.82
N SER A 36 -4.95 -2.68 -6.40
CA SER A 36 -4.17 -3.88 -6.74
C SER A 36 -3.82 -4.69 -5.49
N MET A 37 -3.54 -4.04 -4.36
CA MET A 37 -3.34 -4.72 -3.08
C MET A 37 -4.60 -5.49 -2.65
N MET A 38 -5.76 -4.83 -2.64
CA MET A 38 -7.04 -5.43 -2.24
C MET A 38 -7.43 -6.61 -3.15
N GLN A 39 -7.09 -6.56 -4.43
CA GLN A 39 -7.30 -7.67 -5.37
C GLN A 39 -6.40 -8.86 -5.06
N GLN A 40 -5.11 -8.63 -4.78
CA GLN A 40 -4.17 -9.70 -4.46
C GLN A 40 -4.49 -10.43 -3.15
N ILE A 41 -5.02 -9.72 -2.16
CA ILE A 41 -5.49 -10.33 -0.90
C ILE A 41 -6.89 -10.93 -1.00
N GLY A 42 -7.55 -10.85 -2.16
CA GLY A 42 -8.86 -11.45 -2.42
C GLY A 42 -10.04 -10.70 -1.77
N LEU A 43 -9.86 -9.44 -1.37
CA LEU A 43 -10.93 -8.63 -0.81
C LEU A 43 -11.89 -8.12 -1.89
N ILE A 44 -11.36 -7.81 -3.07
CA ILE A 44 -12.10 -7.34 -4.25
C ILE A 44 -11.71 -8.22 -5.44
N PRO A 45 -12.62 -8.58 -6.36
CA PRO A 45 -12.27 -9.31 -7.56
C PRO A 45 -11.26 -8.56 -8.44
N ALA A 46 -10.30 -9.29 -9.01
CA ALA A 46 -9.50 -8.80 -10.13
C ALA A 46 -10.38 -8.71 -11.40
N ARG A 47 -10.08 -7.76 -12.29
CA ARG A 47 -10.69 -7.74 -13.63
C ARG A 47 -10.26 -9.03 -14.37
N PRO A 48 -11.14 -9.69 -15.15
CA PRO A 48 -10.77 -10.86 -15.94
C PRO A 48 -9.65 -10.57 -16.94
#